data_AF-A0A968XR57-F1
#
_entry.id   AF-A0A968XR57-F1
#
_cell.length_a   1.000
_cell.length_b   1.000
_cell.length_c   1.000
_cell.angle_alpha   90.00
_cell.angle_beta   90.00
_cell.angle_gamma   90.00
#
_symmetry.space_group_name_H-M   'P 1'
#
loop_
_entity.id
_entity.type
_entity.pdbx_description
1 polymer ?
#
loop_
_entity_poly.entity_id
_entity_poly.type
_entity_poly.pdbx_seq_one_letter_code
_entity_poly.pdbx_strand_id
1 'polypeptide(L)'
;MKTITLTFLACAGLAFTAAAQDYDLVILDGRVMDPETMFDAVANVGIKNGRITAITKDKISGKETINAKGLVVAPGFIDTHYHATDPFGQRLGVADGITTAMDLEHGALNVGAWYEKKSKEGQLLNYGAAAMMAAARMQVHDPEVKLEAPTTSRRSSRK
;
A
#
# COMPACT_ATOMS: atom_id res chain seq x y z
N MET A 1 -37.08 40.51 58.69
CA MET A 1 -36.17 39.41 58.32
C MET A 1 -36.70 38.79 57.03
N LYS A 2 -36.00 38.94 55.91
CA LYS A 2 -36.42 38.41 54.59
C LYS A 2 -35.52 37.23 54.24
N THR A 3 -36.10 36.04 54.13
CA THR A 3 -35.43 34.80 53.77
C THR A 3 -35.32 34.72 52.25
N ILE A 4 -34.10 34.65 51.72
CA ILE A 4 -33.82 34.49 50.28
C ILE A 4 -33.54 33.01 50.03
N THR A 5 -34.40 32.36 49.24
CA THR A 5 -34.23 30.97 48.80
C THR A 5 -33.46 30.96 47.48
N LEU A 6 -32.27 30.35 47.48
CA LEU A 6 -31.40 30.23 46.32
C LEU A 6 -31.65 28.86 45.65
N THR A 7 -32.29 28.85 44.49
CA THR A 7 -32.52 27.62 43.71
C THR A 7 -31.32 27.38 42.79
N PHE A 8 -30.57 26.30 43.04
CA PHE A 8 -29.46 25.86 42.19
C PHE A 8 -30.04 25.09 40.98
N LEU A 9 -29.92 25.67 39.78
CA LEU A 9 -30.29 25.00 38.52
C LEU A 9 -29.10 24.15 38.05
N ALA A 10 -29.21 22.83 38.18
CA ALA A 10 -28.19 21.89 37.71
C ALA A 10 -28.34 21.68 36.19
N CYS A 11 -27.47 22.32 35.40
CA CYS A 11 -27.28 21.97 33.98
C CYS A 11 -26.55 20.62 33.89
N ALA A 12 -27.29 19.55 33.58
CA ALA A 12 -26.71 18.27 33.19
C ALA A 12 -26.14 18.38 31.76
N GLY A 13 -24.83 18.63 31.65
CA GLY A 13 -24.12 18.53 30.39
C GLY A 13 -24.05 17.08 29.93
N LEU A 14 -24.68 16.76 28.80
CA LEU A 14 -24.45 15.51 28.07
C LEU A 14 -23.01 15.52 27.54
N ALA A 15 -22.09 14.86 28.25
CA ALA A 15 -20.76 14.60 27.75
C ALA A 15 -20.84 13.55 26.65
N PHE A 16 -20.68 13.97 25.39
CA PHE A 16 -20.38 13.04 24.31
C PHE A 16 -18.98 12.47 24.56
N THR A 17 -18.91 11.21 24.99
CA THR A 17 -17.66 10.46 24.97
C THR A 17 -17.32 10.21 23.50
N ALA A 18 -16.40 11.00 22.95
CA ALA A 18 -15.76 10.67 21.69
C ALA A 18 -15.05 9.33 21.89
N ALA A 19 -15.59 8.26 21.31
CA ALA A 19 -14.87 6.98 21.25
C ALA A 19 -13.56 7.24 20.50
N ALA A 20 -12.43 6.90 21.12
CA ALA A 20 -11.14 7.01 20.47
C ALA A 20 -11.19 6.21 19.16
N GLN A 21 -10.77 6.82 18.05
CA GLN A 21 -10.61 6.07 16.81
C GLN A 21 -9.43 5.11 16.98
N ASP A 22 -9.71 3.80 16.94
CA ASP A 22 -8.73 2.77 17.22
C ASP A 22 -7.73 2.58 16.05
N TYR A 23 -8.14 2.97 14.85
CA TYR A 23 -7.45 2.74 13.56
C TYR A 23 -7.25 4.04 12.77
N ASP A 24 -6.24 4.05 11.89
CA ASP A 24 -6.03 5.15 10.94
C ASP A 24 -7.00 5.04 9.75
N LEU A 25 -7.23 3.82 9.25
CA LEU A 25 -8.18 3.52 8.19
C LEU A 25 -8.99 2.28 8.55
N VAL A 26 -10.29 2.31 8.27
CA VAL A 26 -11.15 1.11 8.30
C VAL A 26 -11.80 0.87 6.93
N ILE A 27 -11.84 -0.39 6.51
CA ILE A 27 -12.60 -0.86 5.35
C ILE A 27 -13.77 -1.70 5.88
N LEU A 28 -14.99 -1.27 5.65
CA LEU A 28 -16.18 -1.82 6.28
C LEU A 28 -17.04 -2.66 5.33
N ASP A 29 -17.64 -3.71 5.89
CA ASP A 29 -18.71 -4.52 5.27
C ASP A 29 -18.34 -5.19 3.93
N GLY A 30 -17.06 -5.36 3.64
CA GLY A 30 -16.58 -6.04 2.44
C GLY A 30 -16.54 -7.55 2.61
N ARG A 31 -16.63 -8.31 1.50
CA ARG A 31 -16.23 -9.73 1.50
C ARG A 31 -14.71 -9.78 1.54
N VAL A 32 -14.14 -10.00 2.72
CA VAL A 32 -12.69 -10.06 2.91
C VAL A 32 -12.22 -11.47 2.55
N MET A 33 -11.24 -11.55 1.66
CA MET A 33 -10.63 -12.80 1.20
C MET A 33 -9.15 -12.80 1.58
N ASP A 34 -8.73 -13.72 2.44
CA ASP A 34 -7.32 -13.96 2.78
C ASP A 34 -6.95 -15.41 2.41
N PRO A 35 -6.21 -15.61 1.30
CA PRO A 35 -5.80 -16.93 0.84
C PRO A 35 -4.87 -17.68 1.82
N GLU A 36 -4.08 -16.98 2.63
CA GLU A 36 -3.14 -17.62 3.57
C GLU A 36 -3.90 -18.38 4.67
N THR A 37 -4.92 -17.74 5.22
CA THR A 37 -5.75 -18.31 6.30
C THR A 37 -7.02 -19.00 5.79
N MET A 38 -7.28 -18.96 4.47
CA MET A 38 -8.53 -19.38 3.84
C MET A 38 -9.76 -18.63 4.38
N PHE A 39 -9.57 -17.43 4.95
CA PHE A 39 -10.68 -16.60 5.40
C PHE A 39 -11.45 -16.05 4.21
N ASP A 40 -12.77 -16.24 4.21
CA ASP A 40 -13.67 -15.73 3.19
C ASP A 40 -15.04 -15.45 3.81
N ALA A 41 -15.26 -14.20 4.22
CA ALA A 41 -16.51 -13.77 4.84
C ALA A 41 -16.71 -12.25 4.73
N VAL A 42 -17.94 -11.80 4.96
CA VAL A 42 -18.21 -10.37 5.20
C VAL A 42 -17.59 -9.97 6.54
N ALA A 43 -16.69 -8.99 6.50
CA ALA A 43 -15.93 -8.51 7.65
C ALA A 43 -15.43 -7.07 7.44
N ASN A 44 -14.86 -6.51 8.50
CA ASN A 44 -14.22 -5.21 8.54
C ASN A 44 -12.70 -5.39 8.69
N VAL A 45 -11.92 -4.52 8.03
CA VAL A 45 -10.46 -4.49 8.11
C VAL A 45 -10.01 -3.20 8.78
N GLY A 46 -9.26 -3.31 9.87
CA GLY A 46 -8.67 -2.18 10.59
C GLY A 46 -7.18 -2.04 10.27
N ILE A 47 -6.77 -0.83 9.90
CA ILE A 47 -5.40 -0.50 9.51
C ILE A 47 -4.84 0.57 10.46
N LYS A 48 -3.64 0.32 11.00
CA LYS A 48 -2.94 1.24 11.90
C LYS A 48 -1.44 1.25 11.58
N ASN A 49 -0.85 2.44 11.46
CA ASN A 49 0.56 2.63 11.12
C ASN A 49 0.99 1.83 9.87
N GLY A 50 0.15 1.82 8.83
CA GLY A 50 0.41 1.12 7.57
C GLY A 50 0.35 -0.42 7.65
N ARG A 51 -0.18 -0.99 8.74
CA ARG A 51 -0.34 -2.44 8.91
C ARG A 51 -1.79 -2.79 9.17
N ILE A 52 -2.22 -3.95 8.67
CA ILE A 52 -3.50 -4.56 9.06
C ILE A 52 -3.35 -5.04 10.50
N THR A 53 -4.20 -4.55 11.40
CA THR A 53 -4.18 -4.91 12.83
C THR A 53 -5.43 -5.65 13.26
N ALA A 54 -6.48 -5.68 12.45
CA ALA A 54 -7.70 -6.43 12.70
C ALA A 54 -8.40 -6.85 11.40
N ILE A 55 -8.92 -8.07 11.38
CA ILE A 55 -9.98 -8.53 10.49
C ILE A 55 -11.09 -9.06 11.42
N THR A 56 -12.26 -8.43 11.42
CA THR A 56 -13.30 -8.73 12.43
C THR A 56 -14.71 -8.55 11.88
N LYS A 57 -15.67 -9.25 12.48
CA LYS A 57 -17.12 -9.03 12.25
C LYS A 57 -17.69 -7.93 13.15
N ASP A 58 -16.94 -7.51 14.17
CA ASP A 58 -17.35 -6.47 15.08
C ASP A 58 -17.31 -5.09 14.40
N LYS A 59 -18.10 -4.15 14.92
CA LYS A 59 -18.06 -2.77 14.46
C LYS A 59 -16.74 -2.13 14.90
N ILE A 60 -16.07 -1.47 13.97
CA ILE A 60 -14.83 -0.73 14.20
C ILE A 60 -14.94 0.67 13.61
N SER A 61 -14.13 1.62 14.10
CA SER A 61 -14.06 2.98 13.60
C SER A 61 -12.61 3.45 13.45
N GLY A 62 -12.33 4.27 12.44
CA GLY A 62 -11.01 4.83 12.20
C GLY A 62 -11.08 6.27 11.69
N LYS A 63 -9.93 6.92 11.56
CA LYS A 63 -9.82 8.31 11.04
C LYS A 63 -10.41 8.43 9.64
N GLU A 64 -10.13 7.44 8.80
CA GLU A 64 -10.70 7.30 7.47
C GLU A 64 -11.56 6.04 7.39
N THR A 65 -12.60 6.07 6.56
CA THR A 65 -13.53 4.95 6.39
C THR A 65 -13.85 4.73 4.91
N ILE A 66 -13.71 3.49 4.47
CA ILE A 66 -14.12 3.01 3.15
C ILE A 66 -15.30 2.05 3.35
N ASN A 67 -16.42 2.31 2.69
CA ASN A 67 -17.55 1.38 2.65
C ASN A 67 -17.39 0.41 1.47
N ALA A 68 -17.09 -0.85 1.77
CA ALA A 68 -16.89 -1.91 0.79
C ALA A 68 -18.09 -2.85 0.68
N LYS A 69 -19.29 -2.44 1.12
CA LYS A 69 -20.50 -3.27 1.05
C LYS A 69 -20.78 -3.71 -0.39
N GLY A 70 -20.91 -5.03 -0.57
CA GLY A 70 -21.14 -5.65 -1.89
C GLY A 70 -19.89 -5.73 -2.77
N LEU A 71 -18.73 -5.32 -2.25
CA LEU A 71 -17.43 -5.42 -2.90
C LEU A 71 -16.55 -6.48 -2.21
N VAL A 72 -15.47 -6.84 -2.89
CA VAL A 72 -14.43 -7.73 -2.38
C VAL A 72 -13.28 -6.89 -1.82
N VAL A 73 -12.74 -7.32 -0.68
CA VAL A 73 -11.51 -6.79 -0.10
C VAL A 73 -10.49 -7.91 -0.13
N ALA A 74 -9.45 -7.76 -0.94
CA ALA A 74 -8.40 -8.75 -1.14
C ALA A 74 -7.02 -8.13 -0.87
N PRO A 75 -5.97 -8.94 -0.66
CA PRO A 75 -4.59 -8.48 -0.74
C PRO A 75 -4.35 -7.79 -2.09
N GLY A 76 -3.55 -6.73 -2.08
CA GLY A 76 -3.14 -6.09 -3.32
C GLY A 76 -2.34 -7.05 -4.19
N PHE A 77 -2.49 -6.93 -5.51
CA PHE A 77 -1.89 -7.88 -6.44
C PHE A 77 -0.37 -7.69 -6.57
N ILE A 78 0.31 -8.83 -6.74
CA ILE A 78 1.75 -8.89 -7.00
C ILE A 78 1.91 -9.27 -8.48
N ASP A 79 2.37 -8.32 -9.29
CA ASP A 79 2.73 -8.59 -10.67
C ASP A 79 4.23 -8.95 -10.75
N THR A 80 4.50 -10.18 -11.19
CA THR A 80 5.86 -10.72 -11.29
C THR A 80 6.58 -10.36 -12.59
N HIS A 81 5.87 -9.79 -13.56
CA HIS A 81 6.39 -9.51 -14.91
C HIS A 81 6.05 -8.07 -15.29
N TYR A 82 6.67 -7.12 -14.61
CA TYR A 82 6.30 -5.72 -14.71
C TYR A 82 7.45 -4.82 -15.21
N HIS A 83 7.28 -4.23 -16.40
CA HIS A 83 8.28 -3.32 -17.00
C HIS A 83 7.83 -1.85 -17.05
N ALA A 84 6.58 -1.57 -16.72
CA ALA A 84 5.98 -0.22 -16.79
C ALA A 84 6.33 0.63 -15.55
N THR A 85 7.63 0.78 -15.29
CA THR A 85 8.16 1.33 -14.03
C THR A 85 8.21 2.86 -13.95
N ASP A 86 7.76 3.57 -14.97
CA ASP A 86 7.59 5.03 -14.93
C ASP A 86 6.26 5.43 -14.24
N PRO A 87 6.10 6.69 -13.81
CA PRO A 87 4.92 7.12 -13.06
C PRO A 87 3.59 6.91 -13.79
N PHE A 88 3.56 6.99 -15.12
CA PHE A 88 2.34 6.73 -15.88
C PHE A 88 1.99 5.24 -15.85
N GLY A 89 2.98 4.38 -16.14
CA GLY A 89 2.83 2.94 -16.04
C GLY A 89 2.33 2.50 -14.66
N GLN A 90 2.98 2.98 -13.58
CA GLN A 90 2.60 2.65 -12.21
C GLN A 90 1.16 3.03 -11.87
N ARG A 91 0.65 4.16 -12.38
CA ARG A 91 -0.76 4.54 -12.17
C ARG A 91 -1.73 3.58 -12.82
N LEU A 92 -1.40 3.05 -14.00
CA LEU A 92 -2.21 2.01 -14.64
C LEU A 92 -2.19 0.73 -13.80
N GLY A 93 -1.02 0.31 -13.31
CA GLY A 93 -0.91 -0.83 -12.42
C GLY A 93 -1.75 -0.69 -11.15
N VAL A 94 -1.71 0.48 -10.50
CA VAL A 94 -2.57 0.77 -9.33
C VAL A 94 -4.05 0.68 -9.69
N ALA A 95 -4.46 1.16 -10.88
CA ALA A 95 -5.84 1.08 -11.33
C ALA A 95 -6.32 -0.37 -11.54
N ASP A 96 -5.40 -1.27 -11.89
CA ASP A 96 -5.65 -2.72 -12.01
C ASP A 96 -5.51 -3.47 -10.67
N GLY A 97 -5.26 -2.77 -9.56
CA GLY A 97 -5.15 -3.35 -8.22
C GLY A 97 -3.76 -3.89 -7.86
N ILE A 98 -2.74 -3.61 -8.68
CA ILE A 98 -1.35 -3.96 -8.37
C ILE A 98 -0.86 -3.07 -7.23
N THR A 99 -0.25 -3.67 -6.22
CA THR A 99 0.45 -2.97 -5.13
C THR A 99 1.93 -3.30 -5.07
N THR A 100 2.35 -4.39 -5.73
CA THR A 100 3.75 -4.80 -5.83
C THR A 100 4.08 -5.17 -7.26
N ALA A 101 5.06 -4.49 -7.83
CA ALA A 101 5.54 -4.71 -9.19
C ALA A 101 6.97 -5.25 -9.16
N MET A 102 7.18 -6.42 -9.77
CA MET A 102 8.48 -7.06 -9.84
C MET A 102 8.92 -7.23 -11.29
N ASP A 103 10.15 -6.82 -11.62
CA ASP A 103 10.76 -7.13 -12.91
C ASP A 103 11.58 -8.43 -12.75
N LEU A 104 10.90 -9.59 -12.87
CA LEU A 104 11.54 -10.90 -12.73
C LEU A 104 11.91 -11.57 -14.07
N GLU A 105 11.61 -10.92 -15.21
CA GLU A 105 11.99 -11.40 -16.54
C GLU A 105 13.30 -10.76 -17.01
N HIS A 106 13.32 -9.43 -17.09
CA HIS A 106 14.48 -8.70 -17.57
C HIS A 106 15.46 -8.46 -16.41
N GLY A 107 14.92 -8.03 -15.27
CA GLY A 107 15.67 -7.71 -14.08
C GLY A 107 16.46 -6.40 -14.18
N ALA A 108 17.42 -6.26 -13.27
CA ALA A 108 18.29 -5.11 -13.14
C ALA A 108 19.76 -5.51 -13.18
N LEU A 109 20.57 -4.71 -13.87
CA LEU A 109 22.03 -4.75 -13.75
C LEU A 109 22.48 -3.77 -12.67
N ASN A 110 23.48 -4.13 -11.88
CA ASN A 110 23.92 -3.38 -10.71
C ASN A 110 22.75 -3.09 -9.73
N VAL A 111 22.26 -4.17 -9.12
CA VAL A 111 21.05 -4.19 -8.27
C VAL A 111 21.09 -3.14 -7.14
N GLY A 112 22.26 -2.92 -6.53
CA GLY A 112 22.44 -1.89 -5.50
C GLY A 112 22.15 -0.48 -6.02
N ALA A 113 22.82 -0.09 -7.11
CA ALA A 113 22.59 1.20 -7.76
C ALA A 113 21.14 1.35 -8.29
N TRP A 114 20.52 0.25 -8.71
CA TRP A 114 19.11 0.24 -9.10
C TRP A 114 18.19 0.58 -7.93
N TYR A 115 18.35 -0.06 -6.76
CA TYR A 115 17.58 0.25 -5.56
C TYR A 115 17.83 1.68 -5.08
N GLU A 116 19.08 2.17 -5.12
CA GLU A 116 19.40 3.57 -4.78
C GLU A 116 18.73 4.58 -5.70
N LYS A 117 18.63 4.27 -6.99
CA LYS A 117 17.90 5.12 -7.94
C LYS A 117 16.41 5.09 -7.62
N LYS A 118 15.84 3.91 -7.41
CA LYS A 118 14.41 3.74 -7.11
C LYS A 118 13.99 4.36 -5.79
N SER A 119 14.83 4.36 -4.76
CA SER A 119 14.50 5.00 -3.47
C SER A 119 14.44 6.52 -3.55
N LYS A 120 15.15 7.12 -4.51
CA LYS A 120 15.14 8.58 -4.78
C LYS A 120 13.98 8.99 -5.70
N GLU A 121 13.52 8.08 -6.55
CA GLU A 121 12.34 8.27 -7.39
C GLU A 121 11.07 7.94 -6.58
N GLY A 122 10.15 8.87 -6.38
CA GLY A 122 8.89 8.57 -5.68
C GLY A 122 8.09 7.46 -6.39
N GLN A 123 8.14 6.23 -5.86
CA GLN A 123 7.40 5.08 -6.38
C GLN A 123 5.99 5.04 -5.76
N LEU A 124 5.01 4.64 -6.56
CA LEU A 124 3.63 4.42 -6.12
C LEU A 124 3.40 2.97 -5.66
N LEU A 125 4.18 2.04 -6.21
CA LEU A 125 4.10 0.61 -5.94
C LEU A 125 5.28 0.14 -5.10
N ASN A 126 5.12 -0.96 -4.36
CA ASN A 126 6.28 -1.74 -3.93
C ASN A 126 7.02 -2.25 -5.16
N TYR A 127 8.34 -2.35 -5.09
CA TYR A 127 9.18 -2.66 -6.25
C TYR A 127 10.29 -3.64 -5.92
N GLY A 128 10.62 -4.47 -6.92
CA GLY A 128 11.78 -5.35 -6.88
C GLY A 128 12.16 -5.81 -8.29
N ALA A 129 13.36 -6.37 -8.42
CA ALA A 129 13.86 -6.88 -9.68
C ALA A 129 14.77 -8.09 -9.45
N ALA A 130 14.76 -9.02 -10.40
CA ALA A 130 15.78 -10.07 -10.48
C ALA A 130 17.12 -9.48 -10.96
N ALA A 131 18.21 -10.24 -10.81
CA ALA A 131 19.47 -9.86 -11.44
C ALA A 131 19.41 -10.13 -12.96
N MET A 132 19.80 -9.14 -13.76
CA MET A 132 19.78 -9.26 -15.22
C MET A 132 20.92 -10.15 -15.72
N MET A 133 20.65 -11.45 -15.87
CA MET A 133 21.66 -12.44 -16.28
C MET A 133 22.22 -12.16 -17.69
N ALA A 134 21.38 -11.74 -18.64
CA ALA A 134 21.82 -11.47 -20.01
C ALA A 134 22.90 -10.38 -20.06
N ALA A 135 22.66 -9.24 -19.39
CA ALA A 135 23.64 -8.15 -19.31
C ALA A 135 24.91 -8.56 -18.53
N ALA A 136 24.76 -9.34 -17.45
CA ALA A 136 25.92 -9.86 -16.72
C ALA A 136 26.81 -10.73 -17.61
N ARG A 137 26.23 -11.62 -18.43
CA ARG A 137 26.98 -12.43 -19.39
C ARG A 137 27.66 -11.58 -20.45
N MET A 138 26.99 -10.54 -20.96
CA MET A 138 27.59 -9.62 -21.92
C MET A 138 28.79 -8.88 -21.32
N GLN A 139 28.69 -8.33 -20.11
CA GLN A 139 29.82 -7.65 -19.45
C GLN A 139 31.04 -8.56 -19.24
N VAL A 140 30.83 -9.85 -19.00
CA VAL A 140 31.92 -10.80 -18.71
C VAL A 140 32.52 -11.38 -19.99
N HIS A 141 31.69 -11.68 -20.99
CA HIS A 141 32.10 -12.43 -22.18
C HIS A 141 32.32 -11.58 -23.43
N ASP A 142 31.84 -10.33 -23.44
CA ASP A 142 32.01 -9.40 -24.55
C ASP A 142 32.84 -8.18 -24.10
N PRO A 143 34.14 -8.11 -24.45
CA PRO A 143 35.03 -7.03 -24.01
C PRO A 143 34.68 -5.66 -24.62
N GLU A 144 33.82 -5.61 -25.65
CA GLU A 144 33.36 -4.36 -26.26
C GLU A 144 32.13 -3.77 -25.52
N VAL A 145 31.41 -4.58 -24.75
CA VAL A 145 30.22 -4.15 -24.02
C VAL A 145 30.59 -3.42 -22.73
N LYS A 146 30.30 -2.12 -22.68
CA LYS A 146 30.38 -1.30 -21.46
C LYS A 146 28.99 -0.93 -20.97
N LEU A 147 28.54 -1.61 -19.91
CA LEU A 147 27.29 -1.28 -19.22
C LEU A 147 27.63 -0.64 -17.88
N GLU A 148 27.58 0.70 -17.81
CA GLU A 148 28.04 1.46 -16.63
C GLU A 148 26.87 1.96 -15.74
N ALA A 149 25.64 1.97 -16.26
CA ALA A 149 24.47 2.45 -15.53
C ALA A 149 23.56 1.29 -15.08
N PRO A 150 22.76 1.47 -14.00
CA PRO A 150 21.68 0.55 -13.70
C PRO A 150 20.69 0.53 -14.86
N THR A 151 20.77 -0.52 -15.68
CA THR A 151 19.84 -0.73 -16.79
C THR A 151 18.59 -1.38 -16.27
N THR A 152 17.46 -0.75 -16.55
CA THR A 152 16.13 -1.38 -16.47
C THR A 152 15.65 -1.67 -17.88
N SER A 153 14.58 -2.45 -17.99
CA SER A 153 13.88 -2.79 -19.23
C SER A 153 13.55 -1.58 -20.14
N ARG A 154 13.60 -0.34 -19.63
CA ARG A 154 13.47 0.88 -20.44
C ARG A 154 14.80 1.60 -20.58
N ARG A 155 15.31 1.70 -21.82
CA ARG A 155 16.32 2.72 -22.17
C ARG A 155 15.74 4.08 -21.79
N SER A 156 16.46 4.84 -20.97
CA SER A 156 16.20 6.24 -20.68
C SER A 156 16.30 7.06 -21.97
N SER A 157 15.29 7.00 -22.83
CA SER A 157 15.13 7.87 -23.98
C SER A 157 14.09 8.93 -23.62
N ARG A 158 14.56 10.03 -23.05
CA ARG A 158 14.13 11.41 -23.30
C ARG A 158 14.96 12.32 -22.39
N LYS A 159 15.92 13.01 -23.01
CA LYS A 159 16.38 14.32 -22.55
C LYS A 159 15.28 15.33 -22.84
#